data_AF-A0A193QK33-F1
#
_entry.id   AF-A0A193QK33-F1
#
_cell.length_a   1.000
_cell.length_b   1.000
_cell.length_c   1.000
_cell.angle_alpha   90.00
_cell.angle_beta   90.00
_cell.angle_gamma   90.00
#
_symmetry.space_group_name_H-M   'P 1'
#
loop_
_entity.id
_entity.type
_entity.pdbx_description
1 polymer ?
#
loop_
_entity_poly.entity_id
_entity_poly.type
_entity_poly.pdbx_seq_one_letter_code
_entity_poly.pdbx_strand_id
1 'polypeptide(L)' 'MNKMTTAERRGYQMICDTTGSMMVVACDQRGDMRTLLATTSEEQAKISNETLGKTKYDITRYLASEAGCV' A
#
# COMPACT_ATOMS: atom_id res chain seq x y z
N MET A 1 -29.56 -1.39 -0.52
CA MET A 1 -28.23 -0.97 -1.01
C MET A 1 -28.03 0.49 -0.64
N ASN A 2 -27.07 0.80 0.21
CA ASN A 2 -26.72 2.19 0.49
C ASN A 2 -26.15 2.82 -0.79
N LYS A 3 -26.72 3.95 -1.20
CA LYS A 3 -26.17 4.75 -2.29
C LYS A 3 -25.01 5.56 -1.74
N MET A 4 -23.87 5.51 -2.42
CA MET A 4 -22.78 6.45 -2.15
C MET A 4 -23.29 7.88 -2.30
N THR A 5 -22.88 8.74 -1.39
CA THR A 5 -22.93 10.18 -1.54
C THR A 5 -22.10 10.62 -2.75
N THR A 6 -22.31 11.85 -3.20
CA THR A 6 -21.51 12.43 -4.28
C THR A 6 -20.01 12.45 -3.95
N ALA A 7 -19.64 12.69 -2.68
CA ALA A 7 -18.25 12.72 -2.25
C ALA A 7 -17.60 11.33 -2.31
N GLU A 8 -18.29 10.31 -1.78
CA GLU A 8 -17.82 8.92 -1.83
C GLU A 8 -17.67 8.42 -3.26
N ARG A 9 -18.64 8.72 -4.13
CA ARG A 9 -18.57 8.31 -5.54
C ARG A 9 -17.39 8.96 -6.27
N ARG A 10 -17.10 10.24 -6.00
CA ARG A 10 -15.93 10.92 -6.57
C ARG A 10 -14.63 10.33 -6.05
N GLY A 11 -14.53 10.08 -4.74
CA GLY A 11 -13.37 9.43 -4.14
C GLY A 11 -13.10 8.07 -4.75
N TYR A 12 -14.14 7.25 -4.91
CA TYR A 12 -14.06 5.95 -5.55
C TYR A 12 -13.58 6.04 -7.01
N GLN A 13 -14.07 7.02 -7.77
CA GLN A 13 -13.62 7.24 -9.15
C GLN A 13 -12.14 7.65 -9.26
N MET A 14 -11.58 8.34 -8.25
CA MET A 14 -10.16 8.73 -8.29
C MET A 14 -9.20 7.54 -8.18
N ILE A 15 -9.65 6.43 -7.60
CA ILE A 15 -8.83 5.22 -7.38
C ILE A 15 -9.12 4.11 -8.40
N CYS A 16 -10.07 4.34 -9.31
CA CYS A 16 -10.44 3.39 -10.37
C CYS A 16 -9.99 3.90 -11.74
N ASP A 17 -9.87 2.98 -12.70
CA ASP A 17 -9.70 3.32 -14.10
C ASP A 17 -11.03 3.76 -14.76
N THR A 18 -10.99 4.08 -16.06
CA THR A 18 -12.17 4.52 -16.83
C THR A 18 -13.27 3.46 -16.95
N THR A 19 -12.94 2.19 -16.71
CA THR A 19 -13.90 1.07 -16.71
C THR A 19 -14.55 0.86 -15.34
N GLY A 20 -14.04 1.54 -14.30
CA GLY A 20 -14.45 1.32 -12.91
C GLY A 20 -13.71 0.17 -12.24
N SER A 21 -12.66 -0.37 -12.85
CA SER A 21 -11.80 -1.39 -12.25
C SER A 21 -10.76 -0.74 -11.35
N MET A 22 -10.35 -1.46 -10.30
CA MET A 22 -9.36 -0.97 -9.33
C MET A 22 -8.09 -1.82 -9.41
N MET A 23 -6.95 -1.18 -9.65
CA MET A 23 -5.63 -1.79 -9.49
C MET A 23 -4.91 -1.10 -8.34
N VAL A 24 -4.58 -1.87 -7.31
CA VAL A 24 -4.05 -1.37 -6.03
C VAL A 24 -2.78 -2.13 -5.66
N VAL A 25 -1.80 -1.41 -5.15
CA VAL A 25 -0.62 -2.01 -4.50
C VAL A 25 -0.77 -1.85 -3.00
N ALA A 26 -1.09 -2.93 -2.28
CA ALA A 26 -1.23 -2.88 -0.82
C ALA A 26 0.12 -3.10 -0.11
N CYS A 27 0.66 -2.05 0.52
CA CYS A 27 1.92 -2.11 1.26
C CYS A 27 1.82 -1.58 2.72
N ASP A 28 0.66 -1.74 3.36
CA ASP A 28 0.40 -1.25 4.71
C ASP A 28 0.92 -2.18 5.82
N GLN A 29 1.45 -3.36 5.47
CA GLN A 29 1.94 -4.36 6.42
C GLN A 29 3.08 -3.79 7.30
N ARG A 30 3.24 -4.36 8.50
CA ARG A 30 4.25 -3.91 9.48
C ARG A 30 5.07 -5.06 10.04
N GLY A 31 4.43 -5.99 10.76
CA GLY A 31 5.09 -7.17 11.32
C GLY A 31 5.59 -8.08 10.21
N ASP A 32 4.71 -8.42 9.29
CA ASP A 32 5.00 -9.34 8.18
C ASP A 32 6.15 -8.85 7.28
N MET A 33 6.25 -7.54 7.04
CA MET A 33 7.41 -6.98 6.32
C MET A 33 8.71 -7.22 7.07
N ARG A 34 8.74 -7.11 8.41
CA ARG A 34 9.95 -7.40 9.18
C ARG A 34 10.33 -8.87 9.02
N THR A 35 9.36 -9.78 9.07
CA THR A 35 9.58 -11.22 8.87
C THR A 35 10.13 -11.55 7.49
N LEU A 36 9.77 -10.79 6.45
CA LEU A 36 10.34 -10.95 5.11
C LEU A 36 11.75 -10.37 4.97
N LEU A 37 12.03 -9.27 5.67
CA LEU A 37 13.31 -8.57 5.58
C LEU A 37 14.43 -9.22 6.42
N ALA A 38 14.08 -10.03 7.43
CA ALA A 38 15.05 -10.73 8.26
C ALA A 38 14.51 -12.09 8.76
N THR A 39 15.38 -13.11 8.77
CA THR A 39 14.99 -14.49 9.11
C THR A 39 14.93 -14.76 10.61
N THR A 40 15.64 -14.00 11.44
CA THR A 40 15.69 -14.19 12.91
C THR A 40 14.95 -13.09 13.63
N SER A 41 14.36 -13.42 14.78
CA SER A 41 13.61 -12.48 15.62
C SER A 41 14.49 -11.33 16.12
N GLU A 42 15.75 -11.59 16.44
CA GLU A 42 16.71 -10.57 16.90
C GLU A 42 17.00 -9.53 15.80
N GLU A 43 17.15 -9.95 14.55
CA GLU A 43 17.38 -9.04 13.42
C GLU A 43 16.09 -8.30 13.04
N GLN A 44 14.93 -8.98 13.08
CA GLN A 44 13.63 -8.34 12.88
C GLN A 44 13.40 -7.18 13.87
N ALA A 45 13.78 -7.36 15.14
CA ALA A 45 13.65 -6.34 16.18
C ALA A 45 14.53 -5.09 15.93
N LYS A 46 15.63 -5.23 15.17
CA LYS A 46 16.50 -4.12 14.78
C LYS A 46 15.96 -3.30 13.61
N ILE A 47 14.93 -3.78 12.91
CA ILE A 47 14.35 -3.08 11.76
C ILE A 47 13.53 -1.89 12.25
N SER A 48 14.10 -0.70 12.05
CA SER A 48 13.50 0.57 12.42
C SER A 48 12.30 0.92 11.54
N ASN A 49 11.47 1.84 12.03
CA ASN A 49 10.38 2.40 11.23
C ASN A 49 10.90 3.19 10.02
N GLU A 50 12.11 3.74 10.10
CA GLU A 50 12.75 4.41 8.96
C GLU A 50 13.07 3.41 7.85
N THR A 51 13.63 2.24 8.20
CA THR A 51 13.88 1.17 7.24
C THR A 51 12.58 0.71 6.59
N LEU A 52 11.53 0.47 7.38
CA LEU A 52 10.22 0.12 6.81
C LEU A 52 9.64 1.22 5.93
N GLY A 53 9.81 2.49 6.31
CA GLY A 53 9.39 3.64 5.52
C GLY A 53 10.10 3.69 4.17
N LYS A 54 11.41 3.44 4.14
CA LYS A 54 12.21 3.34 2.91
C LYS A 54 11.76 2.17 2.03
N THR A 55 11.50 1.00 2.62
CA THR A 55 10.96 -0.15 1.89
C THR A 55 9.62 0.18 1.23
N LYS A 56 8.69 0.83 1.97
CA LYS A 56 7.40 1.25 1.41
C LYS A 56 7.56 2.32 0.34
N TYR A 57 8.48 3.25 0.54
CA TYR A 57 8.82 4.25 -0.47
C TYR A 57 9.27 3.61 -1.77
N ASP A 58 10.14 2.59 -1.73
CA ASP A 58 10.58 1.89 -2.93
C ASP A 58 9.43 1.16 -3.62
N ILE A 59 8.53 0.51 -2.86
CA ILE A 59 7.31 -0.12 -3.41
C ILE A 59 6.45 0.93 -4.12
N THR A 60 6.21 2.07 -3.48
CA THR A 60 5.43 3.16 -4.10
C THR A 60 6.11 3.68 -5.36
N ARG A 61 7.43 3.92 -5.30
CA ARG A 61 8.22 4.52 -6.38
C ARG A 61 8.29 3.62 -7.62
N TYR A 62 8.47 2.31 -7.44
CA TYR A 62 8.77 1.40 -8.54
C TYR A 62 7.61 0.51 -8.96
N LEU A 63 6.61 0.29 -8.10
CA LEU A 63 5.47 -0.58 -8.41
C LEU A 63 4.16 0.19 -8.44
N ALA A 64 3.91 1.03 -7.44
CA ALA A 64 2.63 1.72 -7.35
C ALA A 64 2.48 2.89 -8.34
N SER A 65 3.54 3.28 -9.05
CA SER A 65 3.45 4.27 -10.14
C SER A 65 2.50 3.84 -11.26
N GLU A 66 2.31 2.53 -11.41
CA GLU A 66 1.41 1.94 -12.42
C GLU A 66 -0.01 1.72 -11.87
N ALA A 67 -0.23 1.85 -10.57
CA ALA A 67 -1.51 1.60 -9.91
C ALA A 67 -2.33 2.87 -9.71
N GLY A 68 -3.66 2.74 -9.63
CA GLY A 68 -4.56 3.86 -9.36
C GLY A 68 -4.48 4.35 -7.91
N CYS A 69 -4.01 3.50 -7.00
CA CYS A 69 -3.75 3.84 -5.60
C CYS A 69 -2.81 2.84 -4.92
N VAL A 70 -2.32 3.23 -3.73
CA VAL A 70 -1.43 2.47 -2.83
C VAL A 70 -1.94 2.58 -1.39
#